data_AF-A0A0N9HQ82-F1
#
_entry.id   AF-A0A0N9HQ82-F1
#
_cell.length_a   1.000
_cell.length_b   1.000
_cell.length_c   1.000
_cell.angle_alpha   90.00
_cell.angle_beta   90.00
_cell.angle_gamma   90.00
#
_symmetry.space_group_name_H-M   'P 1'
#
loop_
_entity.id
_entity.type
_entity.pdbx_description
1 polymer ?
#
loop_
_entity_poly.entity_id
_entity_poly.type
_entity_poly.pdbx_seq_one_letter_code
_entity_poly.pdbx_strand_id
1 'polypeptide(L)'
;MSRRFECVRFPEGVAHIRTESGNLVEFRDGFADVDDDGLADELLAVPEVFGVTELDYGDRSKEPEQNGDNDPADDPADDSADDADASDEDTGDSSDAEGSGDGRPVVRAPKEEWVAYAVGQGLSQDEAEAMSKQELIDLLKG
;
A
#
# COMPACT_ATOMS: atom_id res chain seq x y z
N MET A 1 -13.49 1.96 6.05
CA MET A 1 -12.99 2.89 5.01
C MET A 1 -11.87 3.64 5.67
N SER A 2 -10.67 3.68 5.08
CA SER A 2 -9.51 4.31 5.74
C SER A 2 -9.69 5.83 5.76
N ARG A 3 -9.68 6.42 6.95
CA ARG A 3 -9.76 7.87 7.16
C ARG A 3 -8.38 8.38 7.55
N ARG A 4 -7.97 9.49 6.95
CA ARG A 4 -6.67 10.10 7.26
C ARG A 4 -6.84 11.27 8.21
N PHE A 5 -5.93 11.41 9.15
CA PHE A 5 -5.87 12.48 10.13
C PHE A 5 -4.55 13.23 10.01
N GLU A 6 -4.60 14.54 10.16
CA GLU A 6 -3.44 15.43 10.32
C GLU A 6 -3.30 15.86 11.77
N CYS A 7 -2.07 15.97 12.26
CA CYS A 7 -1.72 16.51 13.56
C CYS A 7 -0.77 17.70 13.39
N VAL A 8 -1.30 18.91 13.53
CA VAL A 8 -0.50 20.15 13.38
C VAL A 8 0.44 20.42 14.58
N ARG A 9 0.23 19.74 15.71
CA ARG A 9 1.08 19.87 16.89
C ARG A 9 2.46 19.25 16.67
N PHE A 10 2.50 18.11 15.97
CA PHE A 10 3.71 17.34 15.71
C PHE A 10 3.84 17.11 14.20
N PRO A 11 4.23 18.14 13.43
CA PRO A 11 4.26 18.09 11.98
C PRO A 11 5.41 17.25 11.40
N GLU A 12 6.41 16.89 12.21
CA GLU A 12 7.60 16.16 11.76
C GLU A 12 7.87 14.96 12.66
N GLY A 13 8.28 13.84 12.05
CA GLY A 13 8.67 12.63 12.77
C GLY A 13 7.48 11.77 13.24
N VAL A 14 7.74 10.89 14.20
CA VAL A 14 6.73 9.94 14.71
C VAL A 14 6.17 10.43 16.03
N ALA A 15 4.86 10.71 16.07
CA ALA A 15 4.13 11.11 17.26
C ALA A 15 3.10 10.04 17.63
N HIS A 16 2.91 9.81 18.93
CA HIS A 16 1.92 8.86 19.42
C HIS A 16 0.85 9.63 20.19
N ILE A 17 -0.38 9.60 19.70
CA ILE A 17 -1.54 10.25 20.33
C ILE A 17 -2.39 9.19 20.99
N ARG A 18 -2.73 9.42 22.25
CA ARG A 18 -3.61 8.53 23.02
C ARG A 18 -5.02 9.09 23.01
N THR A 19 -5.99 8.31 22.56
CA THR A 19 -7.41 8.67 22.61
C THR A 19 -7.97 8.52 24.03
N GLU A 20 -9.19 9.01 24.27
CA GLU A 20 -9.83 8.91 25.60
C GLU A 20 -10.05 7.47 26.06
N SER A 21 -10.34 6.56 25.12
CA SER A 21 -10.46 5.12 25.40
C SER A 21 -9.10 4.44 25.65
N GLY A 22 -8.01 5.19 25.47
CA GLY A 22 -6.65 4.72 25.71
C GLY A 22 -6.00 4.07 24.50
N ASN A 23 -6.63 4.11 23.31
CA ASN A 23 -6.04 3.63 22.07
C ASN A 23 -4.88 4.54 21.66
N LEU A 24 -3.82 3.96 21.12
CA LEU A 24 -2.64 4.69 20.68
C LEU A 24 -2.61 4.76 19.16
N VAL A 25 -2.60 5.97 18.62
CA VAL A 25 -2.51 6.25 17.19
C VAL A 25 -1.14 6.82 16.88
N GLU A 26 -0.46 6.21 15.93
CA GLU A 26 0.84 6.65 15.44
C GLU A 26 0.64 7.61 14.26
N PHE A 27 1.08 8.85 14.44
CA PHE A 27 1.19 9.85 13.39
C PHE A 27 2.63 9.85 12.89
N ARG A 28 2.81 9.73 11.57
CA ARG A 28 4.10 9.85 10.88
C ARG A 28 4.09 11.11 10.02
N ASP A 29 5.07 11.97 10.25
CA ASP A 29 5.21 13.25 9.55
C ASP A 29 3.93 14.09 9.63
N GLY A 30 3.29 14.07 10.80
CA GLY A 30 2.02 14.75 11.05
C GLY A 30 0.77 14.04 10.53
N PHE A 31 0.86 12.85 9.92
CA PHE A 31 -0.32 12.15 9.38
C PHE A 31 -0.52 10.75 9.95
N ALA A 32 -1.78 10.35 10.14
CA ALA A 32 -2.15 8.98 10.51
C ALA A 32 -3.27 8.48 9.59
N ASP A 33 -3.17 7.24 9.13
CA ASP A 33 -4.23 6.56 8.38
C ASP A 33 -4.91 5.54 9.31
N VAL A 34 -6.24 5.62 9.41
CA VAL A 34 -7.03 4.88 10.39
C VAL A 34 -8.15 4.15 9.68
N ASP A 35 -8.06 2.82 9.67
CA ASP A 35 -9.04 1.94 9.02
C ASP A 35 -10.27 1.64 9.89
N ASP A 36 -10.20 1.95 11.19
CA ASP A 36 -11.23 1.68 12.17
C ASP A 36 -12.08 2.93 12.43
N ASP A 37 -13.36 2.87 12.04
CA ASP A 37 -14.29 3.99 12.19
C ASP A 37 -14.51 4.38 13.67
N GLY A 38 -14.40 3.45 14.62
CA GLY A 38 -14.52 3.74 16.04
C GLY A 38 -13.32 4.53 16.56
N LEU A 39 -12.11 4.13 16.16
CA LEU A 39 -10.86 4.84 16.45
C LEU A 39 -10.81 6.21 15.78
N ALA A 40 -11.35 6.34 14.57
CA ALA A 40 -11.47 7.61 13.85
C ALA A 40 -12.38 8.61 14.60
N ASP A 41 -13.55 8.16 15.07
CA ASP A 41 -14.46 8.98 15.88
C ASP A 41 -13.81 9.43 17.20
N GLU A 42 -13.03 8.55 17.83
CA GLU A 42 -12.26 8.88 19.02
C GLU A 42 -11.16 9.92 18.77
N LEU A 43 -10.50 9.89 17.61
CA LEU A 43 -9.51 10.90 17.22
C LEU A 43 -10.13 12.27 17.01
N LEU A 44 -11.36 12.34 16.51
CA LEU A 44 -12.14 13.58 16.42
C LEU A 44 -12.52 14.12 17.80
N ALA A 45 -12.65 13.25 18.80
CA ALA A 45 -12.89 13.64 20.19
C ALA A 45 -11.60 14.06 20.93
N VAL A 46 -10.41 13.86 20.34
CA VAL A 46 -9.14 14.28 20.97
C VAL A 46 -9.15 15.80 21.18
N PRO A 47 -8.68 16.29 22.34
CA PRO A 47 -8.70 17.73 22.61
C PRO A 47 -7.91 18.53 21.57
N GLU A 48 -8.44 19.69 21.18
CA GLU A 48 -7.85 20.60 20.18
C GLU A 48 -6.40 20.99 20.47
N VAL A 49 -5.93 20.80 21.72
CA VAL A 49 -4.52 20.98 22.10
C VAL A 49 -3.56 20.16 21.22
N PHE A 50 -3.98 18.99 20.73
CA PHE A 50 -3.20 18.15 19.83
C PHE A 50 -3.37 18.53 18.36
N GLY A 51 -4.37 19.36 18.02
CA GLY A 51 -4.63 19.82 16.66
C GLY A 51 -4.84 18.68 15.66
N VAL A 52 -5.60 17.66 16.06
CA VAL A 52 -5.94 16.54 15.19
C VAL A 52 -7.13 16.94 14.31
N THR A 53 -7.04 16.74 13.00
CA THR A 53 -8.12 17.06 12.05
C THR A 53 -8.24 15.95 11.00
N GLU A 54 -9.47 15.53 10.69
CA GLU A 54 -9.71 14.56 9.62
C GLU A 54 -9.50 15.22 8.26
N LEU A 55 -8.63 14.62 7.44
CA LEU A 55 -8.42 14.96 6.04
C LEU A 55 -9.30 14.07 5.19
N ASP A 56 -10.42 14.63 4.73
CA ASP A 56 -11.21 14.03 3.67
C ASP A 56 -10.38 14.01 2.38
N TYR A 57 -9.93 12.82 1.96
CA TYR A 57 -9.29 12.60 0.65
C TYR A 57 -10.24 12.82 -0.55
N GLY A 58 -11.41 13.44 -0.33
CA GLY A 58 -12.41 13.79 -1.32
C GLY A 58 -12.17 15.09 -2.09
N ASP A 59 -11.19 15.92 -1.70
CA ASP A 59 -10.95 17.22 -2.34
C ASP A 59 -9.77 17.22 -3.34
N ARG A 60 -9.57 16.11 -4.07
CA ARG A 60 -8.76 16.16 -5.32
C ARG A 60 -9.47 16.90 -6.45
N SER A 61 -10.70 17.36 -6.22
CA SER A 61 -11.48 18.19 -7.13
C SER A 61 -11.12 19.69 -7.07
N LYS A 62 -10.11 20.09 -6.29
CA LYS A 62 -9.49 21.42 -6.34
C LYS A 62 -8.14 21.45 -7.04
N GLU A 63 -7.77 20.42 -7.82
CA GLU A 63 -6.78 20.65 -8.87
C GLU A 63 -7.36 21.68 -9.84
N PRO A 64 -6.72 22.84 -10.05
CA PRO A 64 -7.16 23.73 -11.11
C PRO A 64 -7.05 22.97 -12.43
N GLU A 65 -8.17 22.91 -13.16
CA GLU A 65 -8.23 22.36 -14.52
C GLU A 65 -6.98 22.75 -15.30
N GLN A 66 -6.24 21.75 -15.79
CA GLN A 66 -5.26 21.93 -16.86
C GLN A 66 -6.01 22.32 -18.14
N ASN A 67 -6.54 23.55 -18.18
CA ASN A 67 -6.96 24.21 -19.41
C ASN A 67 -5.78 25.06 -19.89
N GLY A 68 -5.02 24.48 -20.82
CA GLY A 68 -3.85 25.10 -21.41
C GLY A 68 -3.44 24.38 -22.68
N ASP A 69 -4.34 24.36 -23.66
CA ASP A 69 -4.02 24.73 -25.04
C ASP A 69 -2.71 24.13 -25.61
N ASN A 70 -2.78 22.90 -26.12
CA ASN A 70 -1.75 22.38 -27.03
C ASN A 70 -2.44 21.62 -28.18
N ASP A 71 -3.00 22.40 -29.10
CA ASP A 71 -3.07 22.04 -30.52
C ASP A 71 -2.75 23.33 -31.27
N PRO A 72 -1.73 23.37 -32.15
CA PRO A 72 -1.94 22.71 -33.45
C PRO A 72 -0.72 22.05 -34.11
N ALA A 73 -1.05 20.94 -34.79
CA ALA A 73 -0.59 20.50 -36.11
C ALA A 73 0.85 20.81 -36.58
N ASP A 74 1.65 19.76 -36.79
CA ASP A 74 2.48 19.51 -38.00
C ASP A 74 3.12 18.10 -37.86
N ASP A 75 2.61 17.06 -38.53
CA ASP A 75 3.07 16.50 -39.83
C ASP A 75 3.95 15.25 -39.59
N PRO A 76 4.09 14.30 -40.54
CA PRO A 76 3.65 12.92 -40.37
C PRO A 76 4.83 11.95 -40.59
N ALA A 77 4.52 10.66 -40.47
CA ALA A 77 5.23 9.53 -41.07
C ALA A 77 6.75 9.43 -40.83
N ASP A 78 7.15 8.42 -40.06
CA ASP A 78 8.26 7.60 -40.53
C ASP A 78 7.97 6.12 -40.23
N ASP A 79 7.70 5.44 -41.33
CA ASP A 79 7.70 3.99 -41.47
C ASP A 79 9.15 3.52 -41.38
N SER A 80 9.47 2.72 -40.36
CA SER A 80 10.61 1.81 -40.43
C SER A 80 10.27 0.58 -39.61
N ALA A 81 9.85 -0.45 -40.34
CA ALA A 81 9.96 -1.83 -39.93
C ALA A 81 11.40 -2.11 -39.48
N ASP A 82 11.55 -2.80 -38.34
CA ASP A 82 12.74 -3.61 -38.12
C ASP A 82 12.36 -4.92 -37.44
N ASP A 83 12.83 -5.97 -38.08
CA ASP A 83 12.62 -7.39 -37.89
C ASP A 83 13.56 -7.86 -36.77
N ALA A 84 13.02 -8.45 -35.70
CA ALA A 84 13.81 -9.23 -34.75
C ALA A 84 12.87 -10.29 -34.16
N ASP A 85 12.76 -11.44 -34.81
CA ASP A 85 13.66 -12.59 -34.66
C ASP A 85 13.48 -13.28 -33.31
N ALA A 86 12.96 -14.50 -33.41
CA ALA A 86 12.69 -15.37 -32.30
C ALA A 86 14.00 -15.88 -31.70
N SER A 87 14.12 -15.79 -30.37
CA SER A 87 14.91 -16.78 -29.63
C SER A 87 14.23 -17.04 -28.29
N ASP A 88 13.55 -18.19 -28.30
CA ASP A 88 13.33 -19.06 -27.17
C ASP A 88 14.70 -19.48 -26.61
N GLU A 89 15.03 -19.01 -25.41
CA GLU A 89 16.01 -19.67 -24.54
C GLU A 89 15.42 -19.80 -23.14
N ASP A 90 14.91 -21.01 -22.90
CA ASP A 90 14.86 -21.71 -21.63
C ASP A 90 16.11 -21.44 -20.77
N THR A 91 15.91 -20.98 -19.54
CA THR A 91 16.65 -21.47 -18.37
C THR A 91 16.00 -20.92 -17.11
N GLY A 92 15.12 -21.73 -16.53
CA GLY A 92 14.97 -21.70 -15.09
C GLY A 92 16.27 -22.21 -14.48
N ASP A 93 16.90 -21.42 -13.61
CA ASP A 93 17.55 -21.96 -12.41
C ASP A 93 17.73 -20.87 -11.36
N SER A 94 16.97 -21.08 -10.28
CA SER A 94 17.20 -20.69 -8.90
C SER A 94 18.61 -20.18 -8.57
N SER A 95 18.68 -19.06 -7.86
CA SER A 95 18.93 -19.06 -6.41
C SER A 95 19.46 -17.71 -5.93
N ASP A 96 19.05 -17.41 -4.69
CA ASP A 96 19.85 -16.66 -3.72
C ASP A 96 19.78 -15.12 -3.76
N ALA A 97 18.65 -14.60 -3.28
CA ALA A 97 18.69 -13.41 -2.44
C ALA A 97 18.27 -13.83 -1.01
N GLU A 98 19.28 -14.27 -0.26
CA GLU A 98 19.27 -14.48 1.18
C GLU A 98 18.51 -13.37 1.93
N GLY A 99 17.26 -13.68 2.28
CA GLY A 99 16.49 -12.99 3.31
C GLY A 99 16.37 -13.91 4.52
N SER A 100 17.50 -14.24 5.15
CA SER A 100 17.50 -14.85 6.48
C SER A 100 16.88 -13.87 7.49
N GLY A 101 15.59 -14.05 7.68
CA GLY A 101 14.77 -13.46 8.74
C GLY A 101 13.40 -14.10 8.61
N ASP A 102 13.28 -15.36 9.07
CA ASP A 102 12.03 -16.12 9.15
C ASP A 102 11.07 -15.77 8.00
N GLY A 103 11.34 -16.21 6.76
CA GLY A 103 10.78 -15.69 5.49
C GLY A 103 9.26 -15.59 5.33
N ARG A 104 8.50 -15.79 6.40
CA ARG A 104 7.08 -15.54 6.56
C ARG A 104 6.78 -14.04 6.36
N PRO A 105 5.85 -13.69 5.46
CA PRO A 105 5.41 -12.31 5.25
C PRO A 105 4.87 -11.71 6.53
N VAL A 106 4.91 -10.37 6.62
CA VAL A 106 4.20 -9.67 7.70
C VAL A 106 2.70 -9.95 7.58
N VAL A 107 1.99 -10.07 8.71
CA VAL A 107 0.52 -10.37 8.72
C VAL A 107 -0.28 -9.35 7.90
N ARG A 108 0.23 -8.12 7.77
CA ARG A 108 -0.36 -7.06 6.94
C ARG A 108 0.00 -7.13 5.45
N ALA A 109 0.94 -7.97 5.04
CA ALA A 109 1.39 -8.12 3.66
C ALA A 109 0.23 -8.47 2.70
N PRO A 110 0.30 -8.09 1.42
CA PRO A 110 -0.73 -8.43 0.45
C PRO A 110 -0.87 -9.95 0.29
N LYS A 111 -2.03 -10.40 -0.18
CA LYS A 111 -2.27 -11.84 -0.41
C LYS A 111 -1.22 -12.43 -1.36
N GLU A 112 -0.78 -11.68 -2.36
CA GLU A 112 0.25 -12.10 -3.32
C GLU A 112 1.57 -12.48 -2.63
N GLU A 113 1.96 -11.75 -1.58
CA GLU A 113 3.17 -12.06 -0.81
C GLU A 113 2.98 -13.32 0.05
N TRP A 114 1.76 -13.53 0.56
CA TRP A 114 1.38 -14.78 1.24
C TRP A 114 1.31 -15.97 0.27
N VAL A 115 0.88 -15.76 -0.96
CA VAL A 115 0.85 -16.78 -2.03
C VAL A 115 2.26 -17.16 -2.43
N ALA A 116 3.14 -16.19 -2.69
CA ALA A 116 4.54 -16.44 -3.00
C ALA A 116 5.24 -17.21 -1.86
N TYR A 117 4.94 -16.86 -0.61
CA TYR A 117 5.46 -17.60 0.55
C TYR A 117 4.89 -19.01 0.67
N ALA A 118 3.58 -19.19 0.44
CA ALA A 118 2.94 -20.50 0.45
C ALA A 118 3.55 -21.42 -0.62
N VAL A 119 3.82 -20.88 -1.82
CA VAL A 119 4.51 -21.59 -2.90
C VAL A 119 5.93 -21.98 -2.48
N GLY A 120 6.66 -21.06 -1.84
CA GLY A 120 7.97 -21.36 -1.25
C GLY A 120 7.94 -22.43 -0.14
N GLN A 121 6.78 -22.64 0.50
CA GLN A 121 6.56 -23.68 1.52
C GLN A 121 6.03 -25.01 0.94
N GLY A 122 5.79 -25.08 -0.37
CA GLY A 122 5.37 -26.29 -1.07
C GLY A 122 3.86 -26.39 -1.35
N LEU A 123 3.07 -25.33 -1.16
CA LEU A 123 1.71 -25.25 -1.70
C LEU A 123 1.76 -24.96 -3.20
N SER A 124 0.79 -25.48 -3.95
CA SER A 124 0.62 -25.09 -5.35
C SER A 124 0.13 -23.65 -5.44
N GLN A 125 0.57 -22.91 -6.47
CA GLN A 125 0.12 -21.54 -6.68
C GLN A 125 -1.41 -21.44 -6.79
N ASP A 126 -2.06 -22.32 -7.54
CA ASP A 126 -3.52 -22.35 -7.68
C ASP A 126 -4.25 -22.59 -6.35
N GLU A 127 -3.69 -23.44 -5.48
CA GLU A 127 -4.27 -23.71 -4.16
C GLU A 127 -4.08 -22.51 -3.22
N ALA A 128 -2.92 -21.88 -3.26
CA ALA A 128 -2.65 -20.68 -2.47
C ALA A 128 -3.51 -19.50 -2.93
N GLU A 129 -3.72 -19.32 -4.23
CA GLU A 129 -4.61 -18.30 -4.79
C GLU A 129 -6.09 -18.61 -4.56
N ALA A 130 -6.49 -19.87 -4.45
CA ALA A 130 -7.85 -20.25 -4.06
C ALA A 130 -8.14 -19.95 -2.58
N MET A 131 -7.12 -20.03 -1.71
CA MET A 131 -7.28 -19.76 -0.28
C MET A 131 -7.37 -18.27 0.05
N SER A 132 -8.04 -17.96 1.16
CA SER A 132 -8.04 -16.59 1.68
C SER A 132 -6.71 -16.28 2.35
N LYS A 133 -6.25 -15.02 2.29
CA LYS A 133 -5.04 -14.56 3.00
C LYS A 133 -5.02 -15.01 4.47
N GLN A 134 -6.17 -14.96 5.15
CA GLN A 134 -6.29 -15.37 6.54
C GLN A 134 -6.05 -16.88 6.75
N GLU A 135 -6.49 -17.72 5.81
CA GLU A 135 -6.24 -19.16 5.84
C GLU A 135 -4.77 -19.48 5.54
N LEU A 136 -4.15 -18.77 4.60
CA LEU A 136 -2.71 -18.89 4.34
C LEU A 136 -1.90 -18.49 5.58
N ILE A 137 -2.29 -17.42 6.27
CA ILE A 137 -1.65 -17.01 7.52
C ILE A 137 -1.82 -18.08 8.58
N ASP A 138 -3.02 -18.59 8.81
CA ASP A 138 -3.28 -19.58 9.87
C ASP A 138 -2.53 -20.90 9.61
N LEU A 139 -2.64 -21.42 8.40
CA LEU A 139 -1.99 -22.65 7.93
C LEU A 139 -0.47 -22.57 8.02
N LEU A 140 0.11 -21.46 7.56
CA LEU A 140 1.55 -21.26 7.53
C LEU A 140 2.08 -20.73 8.86
N LYS A 141 1.22 -20.37 9.83
CA LYS A 141 1.55 -19.90 11.19
C LYS A 141 1.62 -20.99 12.26
N GLY A 142 0.89 -22.10 12.06
CA GLY A 142 0.90 -23.29 12.91
C GLY A 142 2.22 -24.04 12.92
#